data_AF-A0A0S2W4S8-F1
#
_entry.id   AF-A0A0S2W4S8-F1
#
_cell.length_a   1.000
_cell.length_b   1.000
_cell.length_c   1.000
_cell.angle_alpha   90.00
_cell.angle_beta   90.00
_cell.angle_gamma   90.00
#
_symmetry.space_group_name_H-M   'P 1'
#
loop_
_entity.id
_entity.type
_entity.pdbx_description
1 polymer ?
#
loop_
_entity_poly.entity_id
_entity_poly.type
_entity_poly.pdbx_seq_one_letter_code
_entity_poly.pdbx_strand_id
1 'polypeptide(L)'
;MKYRRIYQTLEKYGARITYDGSGWQYAGRFQTYTQRMRPLWVVAEAPKAGLRLWVCHNAGRLSVTTADMRLSSDSREYHETQKRREFHTQGELAEYLEALLAAGADKANAAA
;
A
#
# COMPACT_ATOMS: atom_id res chain seq x y z
N MET A 1 -16.56 3.80 2.57
CA MET A 1 -15.29 4.38 3.04
C MET A 1 -14.51 4.94 1.86
N LYS A 2 -13.88 6.11 1.99
CA LYS A 2 -13.23 6.86 0.89
C LYS A 2 -12.11 6.11 0.16
N TYR A 3 -11.44 5.12 0.77
CA TYR A 3 -10.33 4.37 0.17
C TYR A 3 -10.57 2.86 0.10
N ARG A 4 -11.84 2.42 0.12
CA ARG A 4 -12.22 1.02 0.31
C ARG A 4 -11.50 0.05 -0.62
N ARG A 5 -11.37 0.38 -1.91
CA ARG A 5 -10.76 -0.50 -2.90
C ARG A 5 -9.27 -0.77 -2.62
N ILE A 6 -8.54 0.20 -2.09
CA ILE A 6 -7.13 0.04 -1.71
C ILE A 6 -7.00 -0.93 -0.54
N TYR A 7 -7.77 -0.74 0.53
CA TYR A 7 -7.74 -1.63 1.70
C TYR A 7 -8.16 -3.06 1.34
N GLN A 8 -9.22 -3.23 0.55
CA GLN A 8 -9.66 -4.54 0.07
C GLN A 8 -8.59 -5.23 -0.79
N THR A 9 -7.85 -4.47 -1.60
CA THR A 9 -6.76 -5.02 -2.41
C THR A 9 -5.63 -5.51 -1.52
N LEU A 10 -5.19 -4.70 -0.55
CA LEU A 10 -4.14 -5.10 0.40
C LEU A 10 -4.54 -6.36 1.16
N GLU A 11 -5.77 -6.41 1.68
CA GLU A 11 -6.32 -7.56 2.41
C GLU A 11 -6.41 -8.81 1.52
N LYS A 12 -6.96 -8.69 0.31
CA LYS A 12 -7.12 -9.80 -0.67
C LYS A 12 -5.81 -10.52 -0.95
N TYR A 13 -4.71 -9.77 -1.06
CA TYR A 13 -3.39 -10.33 -1.35
C TYR A 13 -2.56 -10.64 -0.08
N GLY A 14 -3.16 -10.51 1.11
CA GLY A 14 -2.51 -10.84 2.38
C GLY A 14 -1.44 -9.85 2.80
N ALA A 15 -1.51 -8.60 2.33
CA ALA A 15 -0.66 -7.53 2.84
C ALA A 15 -1.13 -7.09 4.23
N ARG A 16 -0.24 -7.12 5.21
CA ARG A 16 -0.48 -6.71 6.59
C ARG A 16 -0.23 -5.22 6.73
N ILE A 17 -1.28 -4.45 7.04
CA ILE A 17 -1.14 -3.05 7.39
C ILE A 17 -0.44 -2.95 8.75
N THR A 18 0.76 -2.39 8.78
CA THR A 18 1.55 -2.20 10.00
C THR A 18 1.33 -0.82 10.62
N TYR A 19 0.91 0.15 9.81
CA TYR A 19 0.57 1.49 10.27
C TYR A 19 -0.51 2.12 9.39
N ASP A 20 -1.57 2.65 10.02
CA ASP A 20 -2.58 3.49 9.37
C ASP A 20 -2.64 4.84 10.09
N GLY A 21 -1.86 5.81 9.60
CA GLY A 21 -1.85 7.18 10.13
C GLY A 21 -3.07 8.00 9.72
N SER A 22 -3.87 7.48 8.78
CA SER A 22 -5.07 8.14 8.29
C SER A 22 -6.35 7.75 9.02
N GLY A 23 -6.34 6.58 9.67
CA GLY A 23 -7.44 6.04 10.46
C GLY A 23 -8.65 5.64 9.63
N TRP A 24 -8.49 5.43 8.31
CA TRP A 24 -9.60 5.03 7.46
C TRP A 24 -10.06 3.61 7.77
N GLN A 25 -9.14 2.70 8.14
CA GLN A 25 -9.48 1.31 8.49
C GLN A 25 -10.58 1.20 9.55
N TYR A 26 -10.61 2.12 10.52
CA TYR A 26 -11.56 2.15 11.63
C TYR A 26 -12.68 3.17 11.44
N ALA A 27 -12.76 3.79 10.26
CA ALA A 27 -13.68 4.88 10.05
C ALA A 27 -15.11 4.36 9.89
N GLY A 28 -15.90 4.52 10.95
CA GLY A 28 -17.29 4.07 11.02
C GLY A 28 -18.24 4.77 10.06
N ARG A 29 -19.52 4.40 10.12
CA ARG A 29 -20.59 4.91 9.23
C ARG A 29 -20.80 6.42 9.37
N PHE A 30 -20.62 6.96 10.58
CA PHE A 30 -20.83 8.37 10.90
C PHE A 30 -19.48 9.08 11.04
N GLN A 31 -18.88 9.43 9.90
CA GLN A 31 -17.69 10.27 9.90
C GLN A 31 -18.08 11.74 9.98
N THR A 32 -17.40 12.48 10.85
CA THR A 32 -17.45 13.95 10.85
C THR A 32 -16.90 14.51 9.54
N TYR A 33 -17.22 15.76 9.23
CA TYR A 33 -16.69 16.45 8.06
C TYR A 33 -15.14 16.42 8.02
N THR A 34 -14.49 16.67 9.16
CA THR A 34 -13.02 16.68 9.27
C THR A 34 -12.41 15.29 9.05
N GLN A 35 -13.07 14.22 9.50
CA GLN A 35 -12.64 12.85 9.24
C GLN A 35 -12.69 12.51 7.73
N ARG A 36 -13.67 13.05 6.99
CA ARG A 36 -13.80 12.81 5.54
C ARG A 36 -12.72 13.48 4.69
N MET A 37 -12.06 14.50 5.26
CA MET A 37 -11.00 15.27 4.59
C MET A 37 -9.60 14.71 4.83
N ARG A 38 -9.45 13.68 5.67
CA ARG A 38 -8.13 13.11 5.97
C ARG A 38 -7.44 12.58 4.70
N PRO A 39 -6.14 12.85 4.49
CA PRO A 39 -5.36 12.18 3.47
C PRO A 39 -5.28 10.68 3.75
N LEU A 40 -4.80 9.90 2.80
CA LEU A 40 -4.46 8.49 3.01
C LEU A 40 -2.99 8.40 3.41
N TRP A 41 -2.68 7.62 4.44
CA TRP A 41 -1.31 7.34 4.86
C TRP A 41 -1.23 5.95 5.50
N VAL A 42 -0.89 4.95 4.69
CA VAL A 42 -0.86 3.55 5.08
C VAL A 42 0.50 2.95 4.80
N VAL A 43 1.05 2.23 5.77
CA VAL A 43 2.21 1.35 5.57
C VAL A 43 1.72 -0.08 5.68
N ALA A 44 2.06 -0.87 4.66
CA ALA A 44 1.72 -2.29 4.62
C ALA A 44 2.95 -3.12 4.25
N GLU A 45 3.02 -4.32 4.80
CA GLU A 45 4.01 -5.33 4.45
C GLU A 45 3.29 -6.43 3.67
N ALA A 46 3.85 -6.83 2.54
CA ALA A 46 3.35 -7.91 1.71
C ALA A 46 4.36 -9.06 1.71
N PRO A 47 4.32 -9.97 2.69
CA PRO A 47 5.31 -11.05 2.84
C PRO A 47 5.42 -11.91 1.58
N LYS A 48 4.27 -12.24 0.95
CA LYS A 48 4.22 -13.03 -0.28
C LYS A 48 4.95 -12.38 -1.45
N ALA A 49 4.97 -11.05 -1.52
CA ALA A 49 5.68 -10.31 -2.55
C ALA A 49 7.11 -9.91 -2.13
N GLY A 50 7.46 -10.07 -0.84
CA GLY A 50 8.71 -9.56 -0.28
C GLY A 50 8.80 -8.03 -0.28
N LEU A 51 7.66 -7.33 -0.21
CA LEU A 51 7.62 -5.87 -0.36
C LEU A 51 7.10 -5.17 0.89
N ARG A 52 7.66 -3.99 1.17
CA ARG A 52 7.05 -2.96 2.01
C ARG A 52 6.44 -1.88 1.13
N LEU A 53 5.24 -1.43 1.47
CA LEU A 53 4.42 -0.50 0.72
C LEU A 53 4.11 0.73 1.59
N TRP A 54 4.25 1.93 1.02
CA TRP A 54 3.71 3.18 1.57
C TRP A 54 2.69 3.71 0.59
N VAL A 55 1.42 3.68 0.98
CA VAL A 55 0.30 4.15 0.15
C VAL A 55 -0.19 5.49 0.70
N CYS A 56 -0.09 6.53 -0.11
CA CYS A 56 -0.40 7.89 0.29
C CYS A 56 -1.38 8.56 -0.67
N HIS A 57 -2.24 9.43 -0.15
CA HIS A 57 -3.02 10.37 -0.95
C HIS A 57 -2.75 11.77 -0.42
N ASN A 58 -1.90 12.53 -1.11
CA ASN A 58 -1.54 13.88 -0.73
C ASN A 58 -1.76 14.85 -1.91
N ALA A 59 -2.28 16.05 -1.63
CA ALA A 59 -2.52 17.11 -2.62
C ALA A 59 -3.25 16.63 -3.91
N GLY A 60 -4.22 15.72 -3.76
CA GLY A 60 -5.00 15.18 -4.90
C GLY A 60 -4.29 14.11 -5.72
N ARG A 61 -3.10 13.65 -5.30
CA ARG A 61 -2.32 12.59 -5.96
C ARG A 61 -2.23 11.35 -5.09
N LEU A 62 -2.64 10.22 -5.66
CA LEU A 62 -2.42 8.91 -5.06
C LEU A 62 -1.01 8.45 -5.41
N SER A 63 -0.34 7.80 -4.47
CA SER A 63 0.99 7.28 -4.70
C SER A 63 1.23 6.01 -3.91
N VAL A 64 2.09 5.16 -4.45
CA VAL A 64 2.69 4.05 -3.72
C VAL A 64 4.20 4.10 -3.85
N THR A 65 4.88 3.96 -2.72
CA THR A 65 6.30 3.62 -2.68
C THR A 65 6.42 2.15 -2.31
N THR A 66 7.33 1.44 -2.97
CA THR A 66 7.63 0.02 -2.75
C THR A 66 9.10 -0.11 -2.36
N ALA A 67 9.44 -1.02 -1.46
CA ALA A 67 10.83 -1.37 -1.11
C ALA A 67 10.96 -2.89 -0.89
N ASP A 68 12.14 -3.46 -1.17
CA ASP A 68 12.40 -4.88 -0.93
C ASP A 68 12.60 -5.15 0.58
N MET A 69 11.68 -5.90 1.17
CA MET A 69 11.68 -6.21 2.60
C MET A 69 12.71 -7.29 2.98
N ARG A 70 13.38 -7.92 2.01
CA ARG A 70 14.44 -8.90 2.27
C ARG A 70 15.76 -8.24 2.67
N LEU A 71 15.90 -6.94 2.42
CA LEU A 71 17.07 -6.14 2.76
C LEU A 71 16.86 -5.44 4.11
N SER A 72 17.95 -5.15 4.82
CA SER A 72 17.89 -4.36 6.06
C SER A 72 17.41 -2.94 5.76
N SER A 73 16.48 -2.42 6.56
CA SER A 73 15.96 -1.06 6.39
C SER A 73 17.01 0.03 6.53
N ASP A 74 18.12 -0.27 7.20
CA ASP A 74 19.23 0.67 7.44
C ASP A 74 20.31 0.59 6.34
N SER A 75 20.13 -0.31 5.37
CA SER A 75 21.08 -0.52 4.28
C SER A 75 20.82 0.45 3.13
N ARG A 76 21.89 0.87 2.46
CA ARG A 76 21.79 1.71 1.26
C ARG A 76 21.06 0.97 0.15
N GLU A 77 21.33 -0.32 0.01
CA GLU A 77 20.74 -1.22 -0.98
C GLU A 77 19.21 -1.22 -0.86
N TYR A 78 18.67 -1.27 0.37
CA TYR A 78 17.24 -1.15 0.61
C TYR A 78 16.67 0.16 0.08
N HIS A 79 17.33 1.28 0.35
CA HIS A 79 16.90 2.60 -0.15
C HIS A 79 16.96 2.68 -1.67
N GLU A 80 17.93 2.04 -2.32
CA GLU A 80 18.04 1.98 -3.78
C GLU A 80 16.93 1.13 -4.42
N THR A 81 16.34 0.16 -3.69
CA THR A 81 15.16 -0.57 -4.18
C THR A 81 13.88 0.25 -4.21
N GLN A 82 13.87 1.44 -3.59
CA GLN A 82 12.66 2.22 -3.43
C GLN A 82 12.14 2.74 -4.76
N LYS A 83 10.92 2.33 -5.11
CA LYS A 83 10.24 2.79 -6.32
C LYS A 83 8.93 3.44 -5.96
N ARG A 84 8.81 4.73 -6.28
CA ARG A 84 7.58 5.51 -6.14
C ARG A 84 6.85 5.57 -7.48
N ARG A 85 5.52 5.41 -7.44
CA ARG A 85 4.62 5.65 -8.56
C ARG A 85 3.41 6.45 -8.12
N GLU A 86 2.86 7.25 -9.03
CA GLU A 86 1.72 8.12 -8.78
C GLU A 86 0.55 7.78 -9.70
N PHE A 87 -0.65 8.06 -9.22
CA PHE A 87 -1.92 7.71 -9.85
C PHE A 87 -2.93 8.83 -9.66
N HIS A 88 -3.88 8.92 -10.59
CA HIS A 88 -4.95 9.92 -10.56
C HIS A 88 -6.19 9.35 -9.87
N THR A 89 -6.41 8.05 -9.99
CA THR A 89 -7.60 7.39 -9.43
C THR A 89 -7.26 6.22 -8.51
N GLN A 90 -8.19 5.89 -7.61
CA GLN A 90 -8.04 4.71 -6.74
C GLN A 90 -8.14 3.40 -7.52
N GLY A 91 -8.83 3.41 -8.67
CA GLY A 91 -8.90 2.25 -9.56
C GLY A 91 -7.53 1.91 -10.10
N GLU A 92 -6.84 2.91 -10.69
CA GLU A 92 -5.48 2.76 -11.22
C GLU A 92 -4.49 2.25 -10.16
N LEU A 93 -4.50 2.88 -8.98
CA LEU A 93 -3.63 2.45 -7.89
C LEU A 93 -3.94 1.02 -7.43
N ALA A 94 -5.22 0.67 -7.31
CA ALA A 94 -5.62 -0.69 -6.91
C ALA A 94 -5.19 -1.72 -7.95
N GLU A 95 -5.44 -1.47 -9.25
CA GLU A 95 -5.03 -2.37 -10.34
C GLU A 95 -3.51 -2.57 -10.39
N TYR A 96 -2.74 -1.49 -10.16
CA TYR A 96 -1.30 -1.60 -10.02
C TYR A 96 -0.88 -2.46 -8.82
N LEU A 97 -1.50 -2.27 -7.66
CA LEU A 97 -1.25 -3.09 -6.47
C LEU A 97 -1.61 -4.55 -6.70
N GLU A 98 -2.73 -4.84 -7.36
CA GLU A 98 -3.14 -6.21 -7.71
C GLU A 98 -2.09 -6.90 -8.58
N ALA A 99 -1.65 -6.24 -9.66
CA ALA A 99 -0.62 -6.78 -10.55
C ALA A 99 0.72 -6.98 -9.83
N LEU A 100 1.13 -6.02 -9.01
CA LEU A 100 2.39 -6.07 -8.26
C LEU A 100 2.40 -7.22 -7.24
N LEU A 101 1.31 -7.38 -6.49
CA LEU A 101 1.20 -8.39 -5.44
C LEU A 101 1.00 -9.80 -6.00
N ALA A 102 0.26 -9.94 -7.09
CA ALA A 102 0.13 -11.20 -7.82
C ALA A 102 1.50 -11.67 -8.35
N ALA A 103 2.20 -10.80 -9.09
CA ALA A 103 3.51 -11.15 -9.66
C ALA A 103 4.56 -11.46 -8.58
N GLY A 104 4.50 -10.77 -7.43
CA GLY A 104 5.37 -11.08 -6.29
C GLY A 104 5.08 -12.45 -5.67
N ALA A 105 3.80 -12.79 -5.51
CA ALA A 105 3.39 -14.10 -4.99
C ALA A 105 3.78 -15.25 -5.92
N ASP A 106 3.66 -15.07 -7.24
CA ASP A 106 4.06 -16.08 -8.23
C ASP A 106 5.56 -16.37 -8.17
N LYS A 107 6.39 -15.33 -8.01
CA LYS A 107 7.85 -15.48 -7.82
C LYS A 107 8.20 -16.21 -6.53
N ALA A 108 7.44 -15.98 -5.45
CA ALA A 108 7.65 -16.69 -4.19
C ALA A 108 7.29 -18.17 -4.32
N ASN A 109 6.19 -18.50 -5.01
CA ASN A 109 5.76 -19.89 -5.25
C ASN A 109 6.71 -20.64 -6.19
N ALA A 110 7.33 -19.97 -7.17
CA ALA A 110 8.28 -20.58 -8.10
C ALA A 110 9.66 -20.86 -7.49
N ALA A 111 9.97 -20.25 -6.34
CA ALA A 111 11.26 -20.39 -5.64
C ALA A 111 11.20 -21.36 -4.43
N ALA A 112 10.04 -21.95 -4.16
CA ALA A 112 9.78 -22.91 -3.09
C ALA A 112 9.69 -24.34 -3.64
#